data_AF-A0A7S3GUP3-F1
#
_entry.id   AF-A0A7S3GUP3-F1
#
_cell.length_a   1.000
_cell.length_b   1.000
_cell.length_c   1.000
_cell.angle_alpha   90.00
_cell.angle_beta   90.00
_cell.angle_gamma   90.00
#
_symmetry.space_group_name_H-M   'P 1'
#
loop_
_entity.id
_entity.type
_entity.pdbx_description
1 polymer ?
#
loop_
_entity_poly.entity_id
_entity_poly.type
_entity_poly.pdbx_seq_one_letter_code
_entity_poly.pdbx_strand_id
1 'polypeptide(L)'
;KEEEKKEAEPMEVEEEEEEETEPPAVTLTDEEKNINFAPKAIPDMTAAVMNKSFASFSVPEKAEGFDEVRYEWQKASECKAYLSKWMLEKKKTTRIEELKPGQWFNDTLKSFTEKFTAWQAKGKAWTESAEGKAKAEAKKKAEEKGESASESKADGDIFSVEDVADIGNGEPLFKDFGLEDWALLNLRFELFTLQHAFAKDANDADRPGVPEQHLFFYYNRYFKKNVNLK
;
A
#
# COMPACT_ATOMS: atom_id res chain seq x y z
N LYS A 1 -74.80 -34.23 56.59
CA LYS A 1 -75.95 -33.32 56.52
C LYS A 1 -75.50 -32.20 55.59
N GLU A 2 -75.63 -32.44 54.29
CA GLU A 2 -76.85 -32.12 53.48
C GLU A 2 -76.40 -30.90 52.65
N GLU A 3 -76.06 -31.10 51.37
CA GLU A 3 -76.99 -30.92 50.21
C GLU A 3 -77.37 -29.44 50.06
N GLU A 4 -77.57 -28.82 48.89
CA GLU A 4 -77.65 -29.17 47.47
C GLU A 4 -77.69 -27.77 46.79
N LYS A 5 -76.98 -27.53 45.68
CA LYS A 5 -77.52 -27.57 44.30
C LYS A 5 -78.48 -26.42 43.95
N LYS A 6 -78.09 -25.68 42.91
CA LYS A 6 -78.91 -25.13 41.81
C LYS A 6 -77.92 -24.58 40.76
N GLU A 7 -77.62 -25.29 39.67
CA GLU A 7 -78.43 -25.39 38.42
C GLU A 7 -78.39 -24.02 37.69
N ALA A 8 -77.40 -23.79 36.82
CA ALA A 8 -77.36 -24.09 35.38
C ALA A 8 -78.24 -23.14 34.53
N GLU A 9 -77.60 -22.13 33.91
CA GLU A 9 -78.06 -21.48 32.69
C GLU A 9 -77.00 -21.71 31.59
N PRO A 10 -77.39 -21.97 30.34
CA PRO A 10 -76.47 -22.35 29.27
C PRO A 10 -75.72 -21.13 28.74
N MET A 11 -74.39 -21.21 28.72
CA MET A 11 -73.55 -20.22 28.05
C MET A 11 -73.53 -20.55 26.55
N GLU A 12 -74.08 -19.63 25.75
CA GLU A 12 -73.99 -19.63 24.30
C GLU A 12 -72.53 -19.73 23.87
N VAL A 13 -72.27 -20.66 22.95
CA VAL A 13 -71.00 -20.83 22.26
C VAL A 13 -70.94 -19.71 21.22
N GLU A 14 -70.13 -18.69 21.49
CA GLU A 14 -69.70 -17.74 20.47
C GLU A 14 -68.34 -18.25 19.96
N GLU A 15 -68.35 -18.82 18.76
CA GLU A 15 -67.14 -19.11 17.98
C GLU A 15 -66.39 -17.79 17.75
N GLU A 16 -65.35 -17.52 18.56
CA GLU A 16 -64.29 -16.60 18.14
C GLU A 16 -63.50 -17.32 17.04
N GLU A 17 -63.78 -16.94 15.79
CA GLU A 17 -62.88 -17.18 14.66
C GLU A 17 -61.49 -16.67 15.06
N GLU A 18 -60.53 -17.61 15.18
CA GLU A 18 -59.11 -17.29 15.13
C GLU A 18 -58.85 -16.62 13.78
N GLU A 19 -58.78 -15.28 13.76
CA GLU A 19 -58.12 -14.55 12.67
C GLU A 19 -56.65 -15.01 12.68
N GLU A 20 -56.33 -15.98 11.82
CA GLU A 20 -54.98 -16.22 11.32
C GLU A 20 -54.48 -14.91 10.70
N THR A 21 -53.92 -14.01 11.52
CA THR A 21 -53.14 -12.89 11.03
C THR A 21 -51.92 -13.48 10.34
N GLU A 22 -51.95 -13.56 9.01
CA GLU A 22 -50.80 -13.92 8.22
C GLU A 22 -49.60 -13.09 8.72
N PRO A 23 -48.46 -13.73 9.08
CA PRO A 23 -47.33 -12.99 9.61
C PRO A 23 -46.93 -11.92 8.60
N PRO A 24 -46.62 -10.68 9.05
CA PRO A 24 -46.36 -9.57 8.17
C PRO A 24 -45.29 -9.94 7.16
N ALA A 25 -45.60 -9.78 5.87
CA ALA A 25 -44.68 -10.06 4.78
C ALA A 25 -43.43 -9.18 4.94
N VAL A 26 -42.35 -9.77 5.42
CA VAL A 26 -41.05 -9.13 5.57
C VAL A 26 -40.54 -8.81 4.17
N THR A 27 -40.70 -7.55 3.75
CA THR A 27 -40.18 -7.05 2.48
C THR A 27 -38.83 -6.40 2.75
N LEU A 28 -37.81 -6.81 1.99
CA LEU A 28 -36.49 -6.21 2.07
C LEU A 28 -36.58 -4.74 1.69
N THR A 29 -35.98 -3.88 2.52
CA THR A 29 -35.74 -2.48 2.18
C THR A 29 -34.86 -2.38 0.93
N ASP A 30 -34.88 -1.23 0.26
CA ASP A 30 -34.05 -1.04 -0.95
C ASP A 30 -32.54 -1.08 -0.63
N GLU A 31 -32.15 -0.78 0.60
CA GLU A 31 -30.77 -0.96 1.08
C GLU A 31 -30.42 -2.44 1.24
N GLU A 32 -31.29 -3.25 1.83
CA GLU A 32 -31.08 -4.69 2.03
C GLU A 32 -31.03 -5.47 0.71
N LYS A 33 -31.76 -5.04 -0.31
CA LYS A 33 -31.68 -5.64 -1.66
C LYS A 33 -30.31 -5.49 -2.32
N ASN A 34 -29.49 -4.54 -1.88
CA ASN A 34 -28.11 -4.37 -2.37
C ASN A 34 -27.09 -5.17 -1.57
N ILE A 35 -27.50 -5.83 -0.48
CA ILE A 35 -26.62 -6.64 0.38
C ILE A 35 -26.62 -8.08 -0.13
N ASN A 36 -25.62 -8.41 -0.95
CA ASN A 36 -25.45 -9.78 -1.46
C ASN A 36 -24.85 -10.75 -0.42
N PHE A 37 -24.20 -10.22 0.61
CA PHE A 37 -23.53 -11.03 1.65
C PHE A 37 -23.91 -10.52 3.02
N ALA A 38 -24.39 -11.43 3.88
CA ALA A 38 -24.75 -11.09 5.26
C ALA A 38 -23.53 -10.48 5.99
N PRO A 39 -23.68 -9.32 6.65
CA PRO A 39 -22.60 -8.72 7.42
C PRO A 39 -22.25 -9.62 8.60
N LYS A 40 -20.98 -10.08 8.65
CA LYS A 40 -20.47 -10.87 9.76
C LYS A 40 -19.72 -9.98 10.74
N ALA A 41 -20.14 -9.98 12.00
CA ALA A 41 -19.42 -9.30 13.08
C ALA A 41 -18.07 -9.97 13.39
N ILE A 42 -17.99 -11.29 13.19
CA ILE A 42 -16.80 -12.10 13.44
C ILE A 42 -16.38 -12.76 12.12
N PRO A 43 -15.16 -12.51 11.62
CA PRO A 43 -14.67 -13.14 10.41
C PRO A 43 -14.37 -14.63 10.63
N ASP A 44 -14.61 -15.46 9.62
CA ASP A 44 -14.40 -16.92 9.71
C ASP A 44 -12.90 -17.29 9.76
N MET A 45 -12.03 -16.42 9.25
CA MET A 45 -10.58 -16.61 9.20
C MET A 45 -9.87 -15.38 9.76
N THR A 46 -8.71 -15.60 10.37
CA THR A 46 -7.85 -14.48 10.76
C THR A 46 -7.35 -13.74 9.51
N ALA A 47 -7.07 -12.44 9.65
CA ALA A 47 -6.58 -11.62 8.54
C ALA A 47 -5.31 -12.20 7.90
N ALA A 48 -4.42 -12.81 8.70
CA ALA A 48 -3.19 -13.45 8.21
C ALA A 48 -3.48 -14.63 7.29
N VAL A 49 -4.38 -15.54 7.68
CA VAL A 49 -4.72 -16.71 6.84
C VAL A 49 -5.49 -16.28 5.60
N MET A 50 -6.41 -15.31 5.74
CA MET A 50 -7.14 -14.71 4.63
C MET A 50 -6.17 -14.11 3.59
N ASN A 51 -5.19 -13.31 4.02
CA ASN A 51 -4.18 -12.70 3.14
C ASN A 51 -3.26 -13.72 2.45
N LYS A 52 -3.11 -14.91 3.01
CA LYS A 52 -2.30 -15.98 2.41
C LYS A 52 -3.05 -16.77 1.34
N SER A 53 -4.36 -16.96 1.52
CA SER A 53 -5.15 -17.90 0.71
C SER A 53 -6.06 -17.24 -0.32
N PHE A 54 -6.40 -15.95 -0.19
CA PHE A 54 -7.39 -15.30 -1.06
C PHE A 54 -7.05 -15.36 -2.55
N ALA A 55 -5.76 -15.40 -2.91
CA ALA A 55 -5.32 -15.44 -4.30
C ALA A 55 -5.55 -16.82 -4.96
N SER A 56 -5.80 -17.87 -4.17
CA SER A 56 -6.14 -19.21 -4.67
C SER A 56 -7.65 -19.47 -4.69
N PHE A 57 -8.48 -18.46 -4.45
CA PHE A 57 -9.94 -18.63 -4.45
C PHE A 57 -10.46 -18.71 -5.88
N SER A 58 -11.32 -19.69 -6.13
CA SER A 58 -11.98 -19.92 -7.41
C SER A 58 -13.49 -20.12 -7.21
N VAL A 59 -14.24 -19.90 -8.28
CA VAL A 59 -15.64 -20.34 -8.37
C VAL A 59 -15.64 -21.83 -8.77
N PRO A 60 -16.54 -22.67 -8.23
CA PRO A 60 -16.57 -24.10 -8.56
C PRO A 60 -16.62 -24.38 -10.06
N GLU A 61 -15.81 -25.32 -10.51
CA GLU A 61 -15.73 -25.76 -11.91
C GLU A 61 -16.14 -27.23 -12.05
N LYS A 62 -16.76 -27.58 -13.19
CA LYS A 62 -17.17 -28.97 -13.45
C LYS A 62 -16.00 -29.97 -13.41
N ALA A 63 -14.78 -29.51 -13.69
CA ALA A 63 -13.57 -30.32 -13.62
C ALA A 63 -13.23 -30.79 -12.19
N GLU A 64 -13.78 -30.16 -11.16
CA GLU A 64 -13.56 -30.50 -9.75
C GLU A 64 -14.40 -31.70 -9.29
N GLY A 65 -15.30 -32.22 -10.15
CA GLY A 65 -16.07 -33.44 -9.88
C GLY A 65 -17.45 -33.23 -9.24
N PHE A 66 -17.99 -32.00 -9.29
CA PHE A 66 -19.35 -31.71 -8.83
C PHE A 66 -20.41 -32.30 -9.79
N ASP A 67 -21.43 -32.97 -9.24
CA ASP A 67 -22.56 -33.49 -10.01
C ASP A 67 -23.36 -32.35 -10.70
N GLU A 68 -23.57 -31.23 -9.99
CA GLU A 68 -24.23 -30.04 -10.52
C GLU A 68 -23.74 -28.76 -9.80
N VAL A 69 -23.55 -27.66 -10.55
CA VAL A 69 -23.27 -26.33 -10.00
C VAL A 69 -24.40 -25.38 -10.40
N ARG A 70 -25.20 -24.95 -9.41
CA ARG A 70 -26.32 -24.02 -9.60
C ARG A 70 -25.94 -22.62 -9.15
N TYR A 71 -26.27 -21.62 -9.96
CA TYR A 71 -26.04 -20.22 -9.67
C TYR A 71 -27.39 -19.52 -9.47
N GLU A 72 -27.87 -19.47 -8.22
CA GLU A 72 -29.23 -19.04 -7.88
C GLU A 72 -29.39 -17.51 -7.84
N TRP A 73 -28.33 -16.79 -7.48
CA TRP A 73 -28.38 -15.34 -7.24
C TRP A 73 -27.98 -14.51 -8.47
N GLN A 74 -26.96 -14.95 -9.21
CA GLN A 74 -26.38 -14.26 -10.36
C GLN A 74 -25.86 -15.27 -11.37
N LYS A 75 -25.52 -14.84 -12.59
CA LYS A 75 -24.97 -15.76 -13.60
C LYS A 75 -23.53 -16.15 -13.29
N ALA A 76 -23.10 -17.32 -13.77
CA ALA A 76 -21.73 -17.80 -13.59
C ALA A 76 -20.64 -16.78 -13.99
N SER A 77 -20.85 -16.03 -15.07
CA SER A 77 -19.93 -14.97 -15.52
C SER A 77 -19.84 -13.81 -14.52
N GLU A 78 -20.95 -13.41 -13.92
CA GLU A 78 -21.02 -12.31 -12.94
C GLU A 78 -20.36 -12.72 -11.63
N CYS A 79 -20.58 -13.97 -11.18
CA CYS A 79 -19.90 -14.51 -10.00
C CYS A 79 -18.37 -14.58 -10.19
N LYS A 80 -17.90 -15.04 -11.35
CA LYS A 80 -16.47 -15.06 -11.69
C LYS A 80 -15.90 -13.64 -11.70
N ALA A 81 -16.58 -12.68 -12.35
CA ALA A 81 -16.15 -11.29 -12.40
C ALA A 81 -16.12 -10.64 -11.02
N TYR A 82 -17.12 -10.90 -10.17
CA TYR A 82 -17.16 -10.42 -8.79
C TYR A 82 -15.97 -10.94 -7.98
N LEU A 83 -15.71 -12.25 -8.01
CA LEU A 83 -14.60 -12.84 -7.26
C LEU A 83 -13.26 -12.29 -7.75
N SER A 84 -13.04 -12.18 -9.06
CA SER A 84 -11.83 -11.56 -9.62
C SER A 84 -11.66 -10.11 -9.18
N LYS A 85 -12.72 -9.30 -9.22
CA LYS A 85 -12.68 -7.91 -8.75
C LYS A 85 -12.33 -7.83 -7.25
N TRP A 86 -12.98 -8.65 -6.43
CA TRP A 86 -12.72 -8.72 -5.00
C TRP A 86 -11.29 -9.15 -4.70
N MET A 87 -10.76 -10.16 -5.41
CA MET A 87 -9.36 -10.57 -5.28
C MET A 87 -8.40 -9.46 -5.66
N LEU A 88 -8.65 -8.72 -6.74
CA LEU A 88 -7.82 -7.57 -7.15
C LEU A 88 -7.84 -6.45 -6.11
N GLU A 89 -9.01 -6.12 -5.55
CA GLU A 89 -9.13 -5.14 -4.47
C GLU A 89 -8.37 -5.60 -3.21
N LYS A 90 -8.46 -6.88 -2.87
CA LYS A 90 -7.65 -7.46 -1.79
C LYS A 90 -6.16 -7.40 -2.11
N LYS A 91 -5.72 -7.73 -3.33
CA LYS A 91 -4.29 -7.63 -3.71
C LYS A 91 -3.74 -6.21 -3.52
N LYS A 92 -4.53 -5.19 -3.84
CA LYS A 92 -4.17 -3.77 -3.72
C LYS A 92 -4.14 -3.27 -2.28
N THR A 93 -4.99 -3.81 -1.42
CA THR A 93 -5.17 -3.33 -0.04
C THR A 93 -4.38 -4.13 1.00
N THR A 94 -3.92 -5.34 0.65
CA THR A 94 -3.21 -6.23 1.57
C THR A 94 -1.70 -6.20 1.38
N ARG A 95 -0.97 -6.49 2.46
CA ARG A 95 0.50 -6.59 2.45
C ARG A 95 0.93 -7.98 2.00
N ILE A 96 2.10 -8.05 1.36
CA ILE A 96 2.81 -9.32 1.12
C ILE A 96 3.75 -9.53 2.30
N GLU A 97 3.30 -10.32 3.29
CA GLU A 97 4.08 -10.52 4.52
C GLU A 97 5.37 -11.27 4.27
N GLU A 98 5.38 -12.25 3.36
CA GLU A 98 6.53 -13.13 3.10
C GLU A 98 7.55 -12.53 2.11
N LEU A 99 7.33 -11.30 1.61
CA LEU A 99 8.21 -10.64 0.65
C LEU A 99 9.60 -10.37 1.25
N LYS A 100 10.65 -10.69 0.50
CA LYS A 100 12.05 -10.47 0.89
C LYS A 100 12.79 -9.73 -0.23
N PRO A 101 13.80 -8.92 0.10
CA PRO A 101 14.59 -8.22 -0.91
C PRO A 101 15.33 -9.21 -1.81
N GLY A 102 15.11 -9.09 -3.11
CA GLY A 102 15.78 -9.91 -4.11
C GLY A 102 17.23 -9.51 -4.35
N GLN A 103 17.89 -10.26 -5.23
CA GLN A 103 19.30 -10.04 -5.59
C GLN A 103 19.53 -8.62 -6.16
N TRP A 104 18.63 -8.17 -7.04
CA TRP A 104 18.72 -6.84 -7.66
C TRP A 104 18.77 -5.71 -6.63
N PHE A 105 17.99 -5.80 -5.55
CA PHE A 105 17.99 -4.81 -4.48
C PHE A 105 19.35 -4.77 -3.78
N ASN A 106 19.87 -5.93 -3.38
CA ASN A 106 21.11 -6.02 -2.63
C ASN A 106 22.30 -5.49 -3.45
N ASP A 107 22.37 -5.84 -4.73
CA ASP A 107 23.43 -5.38 -5.64
C ASP A 107 23.33 -3.86 -5.87
N THR A 108 22.13 -3.36 -6.12
CA THR A 108 21.87 -1.93 -6.35
C THR A 108 22.22 -1.09 -5.10
N LEU A 109 21.82 -1.56 -3.91
CA LEU A 109 22.13 -0.91 -2.65
C LEU A 109 23.63 -0.90 -2.37
N LYS A 110 24.33 -2.00 -2.65
CA LYS A 110 25.79 -2.10 -2.50
C LYS A 110 26.50 -1.09 -3.41
N SER A 111 26.19 -1.09 -4.71
CA SER A 111 26.79 -0.16 -5.67
C SER A 111 26.52 1.31 -5.33
N PHE A 112 25.33 1.61 -4.82
CA PHE A 112 25.04 2.98 -4.36
C PHE A 112 25.80 3.35 -3.11
N THR A 113 25.89 2.46 -2.11
CA THR A 113 26.64 2.74 -0.87
C THR A 113 28.11 3.06 -1.15
N GLU A 114 28.72 2.33 -2.08
CA GLU A 114 30.09 2.58 -2.57
C GLU A 114 30.20 3.97 -3.23
N LYS A 115 29.30 4.30 -4.17
CA LYS A 115 29.28 5.61 -4.85
C LYS A 115 29.00 6.75 -3.89
N PHE A 116 28.02 6.60 -3.00
CA PHE A 116 27.62 7.61 -2.03
C PHE A 116 28.78 7.98 -1.10
N THR A 117 29.48 6.96 -0.58
CA THR A 117 30.68 7.17 0.26
C THR A 117 31.80 7.86 -0.54
N ALA A 118 32.02 7.43 -1.78
CA ALA A 118 33.02 8.05 -2.65
C ALA A 118 32.70 9.52 -2.97
N TRP A 119 31.44 9.85 -3.22
CA TRP A 119 30.99 11.23 -3.46
C TRP A 119 31.12 12.09 -2.22
N GLN A 120 30.75 11.60 -1.04
CA GLN A 120 30.96 12.33 0.22
C GLN A 120 32.45 12.62 0.47
N ALA A 121 33.31 11.63 0.23
CA ALA A 121 34.75 11.79 0.35
C ALA A 121 35.30 12.82 -0.66
N LYS A 122 34.86 12.77 -1.92
CA LYS A 122 35.27 13.72 -2.96
C LYS A 122 34.79 15.14 -2.67
N GLY A 123 33.55 15.29 -2.21
CA GLY A 123 32.98 16.58 -1.81
C GLY A 123 33.80 17.21 -0.69
N LYS A 124 34.09 16.43 0.36
CA LYS A 124 34.96 16.87 1.45
C LYS A 124 36.36 17.24 0.96
N ALA A 125 37.01 16.38 0.18
CA ALA A 125 38.35 16.63 -0.35
C ALA A 125 38.41 17.91 -1.21
N TRP A 126 37.38 18.17 -2.02
CA TRP A 126 37.27 19.40 -2.81
C TRP A 126 37.11 20.64 -1.93
N THR A 127 36.23 20.60 -0.92
CA THR A 127 36.05 21.74 0.00
C THR A 127 37.33 22.08 0.78
N GLU A 128 38.21 21.09 1.00
CA GLU A 128 39.50 21.28 1.68
C GLU A 128 40.62 21.72 0.73
N SER A 129 40.44 21.60 -0.59
CA SER A 129 41.42 21.97 -1.61
C SER A 129 41.65 23.49 -1.69
N ALA A 130 42.76 23.89 -2.32
CA ALA A 130 43.05 25.30 -2.54
C ALA A 130 41.99 25.96 -3.44
N GLU A 131 41.54 25.28 -4.50
CA GLU A 131 40.47 25.79 -5.37
C GLU A 131 39.14 25.91 -4.63
N GLY A 132 38.77 24.90 -3.83
CA GLY A 132 37.52 24.91 -3.05
C GLY A 132 37.48 26.06 -2.04
N LYS A 133 38.58 26.30 -1.32
CA LYS A 133 38.70 27.43 -0.37
C LYS A 133 38.64 28.78 -1.09
N ALA A 134 39.35 28.93 -2.21
CA ALA A 134 39.30 30.16 -3.01
C ALA A 134 37.88 30.45 -3.52
N LYS A 135 37.14 29.43 -3.95
CA LYS A 135 35.75 29.56 -4.41
C LYS A 135 34.78 29.90 -3.28
N ALA A 136 34.98 29.34 -2.09
CA ALA A 136 34.19 29.68 -0.90
C ALA A 136 34.42 31.12 -0.43
N GLU A 137 35.67 31.60 -0.44
CA GLU A 137 35.98 33.00 -0.13
C GLU A 137 35.40 33.98 -1.17
N ALA A 138 35.44 33.62 -2.45
CA ALA A 138 34.82 34.41 -3.51
C ALA A 138 33.29 34.47 -3.34
N LYS A 139 32.64 33.35 -3.01
CA LYS A 139 31.19 33.28 -2.74
C LYS A 139 30.78 34.17 -1.57
N LYS A 140 31.52 34.14 -0.46
CA LYS A 140 31.28 35.02 0.70
C LYS A 140 31.41 36.51 0.36
N LYS A 141 32.43 36.89 -0.41
CA LYS A 141 32.63 38.29 -0.84
C LYS A 141 31.55 38.78 -1.81
N ALA A 142 30.97 37.89 -2.62
CA ALA A 142 29.85 38.22 -3.50
C ALA A 142 28.55 38.41 -2.71
N GLU A 143 28.29 37.53 -1.74
CA GLU A 143 27.11 37.58 -0.87
C GLU A 143 27.09 38.84 0.02
N GLU A 144 28.25 39.27 0.55
CA GLU A 144 28.40 40.53 1.29
C GLU A 144 28.14 41.78 0.44
N LYS A 145 28.35 41.71 -0.88
CA LYS A 145 28.10 42.82 -1.80
C LYS A 145 26.65 42.93 -2.26
N GLY A 146 25.76 42.04 -1.80
CA GLY A 146 24.35 42.04 -2.19
C GLY A 146 24.12 41.71 -3.67
N GLU A 147 25.16 41.26 -4.39
CA GLU A 147 24.96 40.54 -5.63
C GLU A 147 24.28 39.23 -5.24
N SER A 148 23.07 39.00 -5.75
CA SER A 148 22.43 37.69 -5.64
C SER A 148 23.47 36.68 -6.11
N ALA A 149 24.00 35.91 -5.17
CA ALA A 149 24.56 34.61 -5.45
C ALA A 149 23.39 33.85 -6.03
N SER A 150 23.13 34.04 -7.33
CA SER A 150 22.27 33.18 -8.12
C SER A 150 22.65 31.80 -7.65
N GLU A 151 21.64 31.07 -7.14
CA GLU A 151 21.72 29.66 -6.81
C GLU A 151 22.77 29.03 -7.72
N SER A 152 23.70 28.28 -7.13
CA SER A 152 24.79 27.59 -7.83
C SER A 152 24.24 26.61 -8.85
N LYS A 153 23.62 27.14 -9.90
CA LYS A 153 23.49 26.54 -11.20
C LYS A 153 24.94 26.35 -11.59
N ALA A 154 25.32 25.09 -11.71
CA ALA A 154 26.43 24.77 -12.59
C ALA A 154 26.27 25.65 -13.84
N ASP A 155 27.28 26.45 -14.18
CA ASP A 155 27.30 27.25 -15.41
C ASP A 155 27.29 26.26 -16.59
N GLY A 156 26.11 25.72 -16.93
CA GLY A 156 25.96 24.59 -17.83
C GLY A 156 24.61 23.90 -17.69
N ASP A 157 24.19 23.20 -18.74
CA ASP A 157 23.01 22.35 -18.70
C ASP A 157 23.28 21.13 -17.82
N ILE A 158 22.54 21.00 -16.71
CA ILE A 158 22.69 19.89 -15.75
C ILE A 158 22.49 18.52 -16.41
N PHE A 159 21.70 18.46 -17.50
CA PHE A 159 21.46 17.23 -18.24
C PHE A 159 22.62 16.86 -19.19
N SER A 160 23.54 17.79 -19.46
CA SER A 160 24.76 17.56 -20.25
C SER A 160 25.97 17.13 -19.41
N VAL A 161 25.85 17.10 -18.08
CA VAL A 161 26.92 16.66 -17.19
C VAL A 161 27.13 15.15 -17.33
N GLU A 162 28.26 14.74 -17.89
CA GLU A 162 28.61 13.32 -18.04
C GLU A 162 29.17 12.70 -16.75
N ASP A 163 29.95 13.47 -15.98
CA ASP A 163 30.48 13.04 -14.67
C ASP A 163 30.08 14.04 -13.57
N VAL A 164 29.15 13.63 -12.71
CA VAL A 164 28.71 14.43 -11.55
C VAL A 164 29.83 14.70 -10.54
N ALA A 165 30.90 13.91 -10.59
CA ALA A 165 32.06 14.07 -9.73
C ALA A 165 33.05 15.11 -10.29
N ASP A 166 32.97 15.49 -11.56
CA ASP A 166 33.86 16.47 -12.20
C ASP A 166 33.12 17.21 -13.33
N ILE A 167 32.58 18.39 -13.00
CA ILE A 167 31.93 19.28 -13.96
C ILE A 167 32.93 20.23 -14.65
N GLY A 168 34.24 19.98 -14.49
CA GLY A 168 35.33 20.80 -14.98
C GLY A 168 36.26 21.24 -13.85
N ASN A 169 37.57 21.23 -14.12
CA ASN A 169 38.62 21.58 -13.15
C ASN A 169 38.57 20.78 -11.82
N GLY A 170 38.04 19.55 -11.82
CA GLY A 170 37.95 18.70 -10.64
C GLY A 170 36.81 19.08 -9.68
N GLU A 171 35.95 20.02 -10.07
CA GLU A 171 34.84 20.50 -9.25
C GLU A 171 33.67 19.50 -9.30
N PRO A 172 33.17 19.00 -8.16
CA PRO A 172 31.99 18.14 -8.15
C PRO A 172 30.70 18.95 -8.24
N LEU A 173 29.67 18.40 -8.90
CA LEU A 173 28.34 19.01 -8.97
C LEU A 173 27.70 19.20 -7.58
N PHE A 174 28.01 18.29 -6.66
CA PHE A 174 27.53 18.28 -5.28
C PHE A 174 28.42 19.06 -4.30
N LYS A 175 29.29 19.97 -4.78
CA LYS A 175 30.21 20.76 -3.94
C LYS A 175 29.52 21.56 -2.82
N ASP A 176 28.28 22.00 -3.07
CA ASP A 176 27.50 22.85 -2.16
C ASP A 176 26.53 22.02 -1.29
N PHE A 177 26.56 20.68 -1.37
CA PHE A 177 25.64 19.84 -0.61
C PHE A 177 25.87 19.98 0.91
N GLY A 178 24.82 20.42 1.60
CA GLY A 178 24.69 20.34 3.05
C GLY A 178 24.30 18.95 3.54
N LEU A 179 24.14 18.82 4.86
CA LEU A 179 23.71 17.56 5.47
C LEU A 179 22.32 17.14 4.97
N GLU A 180 21.44 18.11 4.77
CA GLU A 180 20.08 17.96 4.28
C GLU A 180 20.06 17.45 2.84
N ASP A 181 20.94 17.96 1.97
CA ASP A 181 21.04 17.51 0.57
C ASP A 181 21.52 16.06 0.48
N TRP A 182 22.51 15.69 1.29
CA TRP A 182 22.98 14.29 1.38
C TRP A 182 21.88 13.36 1.92
N ALA A 183 21.16 13.79 2.95
CA ALA A 183 20.05 13.02 3.49
C ALA A 183 18.92 12.86 2.47
N LEU A 184 18.59 13.91 1.73
CA LEU A 184 17.56 13.89 0.68
C LEU A 184 17.95 13.01 -0.50
N LEU A 185 19.21 13.07 -0.96
CA LEU A 185 19.74 12.20 -2.00
C LEU A 185 19.62 10.72 -1.57
N ASN A 186 20.06 10.39 -0.36
CA ASN A 186 19.97 9.04 0.17
C ASN A 186 18.51 8.57 0.25
N LEU A 187 17.61 9.39 0.82
CA LEU A 187 16.19 9.04 0.93
C LEU A 187 15.53 8.83 -0.44
N ARG A 188 15.80 9.70 -1.42
CA ARG A 188 15.28 9.56 -2.79
C ARG A 188 15.76 8.26 -3.43
N PHE A 189 17.03 7.92 -3.25
CA PHE A 189 17.56 6.66 -3.75
C PHE A 189 16.92 5.44 -3.05
N GLU A 190 16.74 5.49 -1.73
CA GLU A 190 16.09 4.42 -0.97
C GLU A 190 14.64 4.22 -1.44
N LEU A 191 13.86 5.28 -1.64
CA LEU A 191 12.49 5.20 -2.16
C LEU A 191 12.43 4.70 -3.62
N PHE A 192 13.30 5.19 -4.50
CA PHE A 192 13.42 4.72 -5.88
C PHE A 192 13.71 3.21 -5.92
N THR A 193 14.71 2.79 -5.14
CA THR A 193 15.14 1.39 -5.11
C THR A 193 14.05 0.50 -4.51
N LEU A 194 13.33 0.97 -3.49
CA LEU A 194 12.20 0.25 -2.92
C LEU A 194 11.11 -0.01 -3.95
N GLN A 195 10.69 1.01 -4.70
CA GLN A 195 9.63 0.88 -5.70
C GLN A 195 10.01 -0.13 -6.79
N HIS A 196 11.23 -0.04 -7.31
CA HIS A 196 11.70 -0.93 -8.37
C HIS A 196 11.97 -2.35 -7.88
N ALA A 197 12.52 -2.49 -6.67
CA ALA A 197 12.73 -3.80 -6.07
C ALA A 197 11.41 -4.48 -5.76
N PHE A 198 10.44 -3.76 -5.20
CA PHE A 198 9.11 -4.30 -4.92
C PHE A 198 8.44 -4.85 -6.19
N ALA A 199 8.45 -4.10 -7.29
CA ALA A 199 7.86 -4.56 -8.54
C ALA A 199 8.53 -5.85 -9.06
N LYS A 200 9.85 -5.97 -8.92
CA LYS A 200 10.62 -7.16 -9.30
C LYS A 200 10.35 -8.35 -8.37
N ASP A 201 10.35 -8.12 -7.06
CA ASP A 201 10.25 -9.16 -6.05
C ASP A 201 8.81 -9.67 -5.88
N ALA A 202 7.81 -8.78 -6.00
CA ALA A 202 6.40 -9.16 -5.97
C ALA A 202 6.01 -9.95 -7.23
N ASN A 203 6.63 -9.62 -8.38
CA ASN A 203 6.44 -10.30 -9.67
C ASN A 203 4.96 -10.56 -10.01
N ASP A 204 4.09 -9.58 -9.69
CA ASP A 204 2.65 -9.66 -9.86
C ASP A 204 2.18 -8.39 -10.58
N ALA A 205 1.62 -8.55 -11.79
CA ALA A 205 1.13 -7.43 -12.60
C ALA A 205 0.00 -6.64 -11.93
N ASP A 206 -0.73 -7.28 -11.01
CA ASP A 206 -1.79 -6.61 -10.23
C ASP A 206 -1.22 -5.79 -9.06
N ARG A 207 0.09 -5.87 -8.80
CA ARG A 207 0.83 -5.14 -7.76
C ARG A 207 2.03 -4.41 -8.37
N PRO A 208 1.81 -3.39 -9.22
CA PRO A 208 2.88 -2.68 -9.92
C PRO A 208 3.78 -1.83 -9.00
N GLY A 209 3.38 -1.59 -7.75
CA GLY A 209 4.12 -0.76 -6.82
C GLY A 209 3.63 -0.88 -5.38
N VAL A 210 4.33 -0.20 -4.49
CA VAL A 210 4.03 -0.17 -3.06
C VAL A 210 2.84 0.77 -2.80
N PRO A 211 1.73 0.30 -2.19
CA PRO A 211 0.69 1.19 -1.70
C PRO A 211 1.22 2.11 -0.60
N GLU A 212 0.84 3.39 -0.64
CA GLU A 212 1.32 4.41 0.32
C GLU A 212 1.10 4.01 1.79
N GLN A 213 -0.08 3.45 2.10
CA GLN A 213 -0.43 2.95 3.43
C GLN A 213 0.53 1.87 3.98
N HIS A 214 1.25 1.20 3.10
CA HIS A 214 2.18 0.12 3.43
C HIS A 214 3.64 0.50 3.19
N LEU A 215 3.92 1.76 2.83
CA LEU A 215 5.27 2.25 2.53
C LEU A 215 6.23 1.96 3.68
N PHE A 216 5.87 2.30 4.92
CA PHE A 216 6.71 2.08 6.09
C PHE A 216 6.98 0.60 6.36
N PHE A 217 6.00 -0.26 6.12
CA PHE A 217 6.14 -1.71 6.27
C PHE A 217 7.20 -2.25 5.30
N TYR A 218 7.07 -1.93 4.01
CA TYR A 218 8.03 -2.40 3.01
C TYR A 218 9.39 -1.72 3.17
N TYR A 219 9.43 -0.44 3.55
CA TYR A 219 10.69 0.24 3.84
C TYR A 219 11.47 -0.48 4.94
N ASN A 220 10.81 -0.81 6.06
CA ASN A 220 11.45 -1.59 7.13
C ASN A 220 11.87 -2.98 6.64
N ARG A 221 11.04 -3.64 5.83
CA ARG A 221 11.32 -4.97 5.29
C ARG A 221 12.61 -4.99 4.47
N TYR A 222 12.81 -3.98 3.62
CA TYR A 222 13.93 -3.85 2.69
C TYR A 222 15.19 -3.28 3.35
N PHE A 223 15.08 -2.15 4.04
CA PHE A 223 16.24 -1.44 4.56
C PHE A 223 16.59 -1.78 6.01
N LYS A 224 15.73 -2.50 6.73
CA LYS A 224 15.85 -2.75 8.18
C LYS A 224 15.95 -1.44 8.99
N LYS A 225 15.34 -0.38 8.47
CA LYS A 225 15.31 0.97 9.03
C LYS A 225 13.86 1.41 9.20
N ASN A 226 13.61 2.27 10.17
CA ASN A 226 12.32 2.95 10.32
C ASN A 226 12.46 4.37 9.76
N VAL A 227 11.56 4.76 8.86
CA VAL A 227 11.42 6.16 8.44
C VAL A 227 10.29 6.75 9.27
N ASN A 228 10.60 7.81 10.01
CA ASN A 228 9.59 8.61 10.67
C ASN A 228 9.54 9.96 9.97
N LEU A 229 8.53 10.16 9.13
CA LEU A 229 8.15 11.49 8.66
C LEU A 229 7.24 12.05 9.76
N LYS A 230 7.82 12.79 10.71
CA LYS A 230 7.05 13.60 11.64
C LYS A 230 6.67 14.92 10.99
#